data_AF-A0A3R9WS38-F1
#
_entry.id   AF-A0A3R9WS38-F1
#
_cell.length_a   1.000
_cell.length_b   1.000
_cell.length_c   1.000
_cell.angle_alpha   90.00
_cell.angle_beta   90.00
_cell.angle_gamma   90.00
#
_symmetry.space_group_name_H-M   'P 1'
#
loop_
_entity.id
_entity.type
_entity.pdbx_description
1 polymer ?
#
loop_
_entity_poly.entity_id
_entity_poly.type
_entity_poly.pdbx_seq_one_letter_code
_entity_poly.pdbx_strand_id
1 'polypeptide(L)'
;MKRLILLSVLLLPGCNNQDAVAQDAKAAPPLNVMSATPGDWSGLQLMAGREPAESGLMVNSPIVTDLNAMLGPSAGDYRKAMARAEPLRREGPLLVALSPASGAYLLIDDHQHAMKAGMRQNGRWRSWQTPASDFAPPPDVQALTAA
;
A
#
# COMPACT_ATOMS: atom_id res chain seq x y z
N MET A 1 87.12 14.16 2.11
CA MET A 1 87.53 12.75 1.99
C MET A 1 86.26 11.94 1.80
N LYS A 2 86.02 11.41 0.60
CA LYS A 2 86.38 10.08 0.10
C LYS A 2 85.31 9.03 0.45
N ARG A 3 84.84 8.40 -0.62
CA ARG A 3 83.63 7.57 -0.80
C ARG A 3 83.64 6.29 0.03
N LEU A 4 82.47 5.74 0.34
CA LEU A 4 82.22 4.31 0.12
C LEU A 4 80.74 4.05 -0.16
N ILE A 5 80.50 3.52 -1.36
CA ILE A 5 79.24 2.93 -1.81
C ILE A 5 79.20 1.51 -1.25
N LEU A 6 78.05 1.09 -0.71
CA LEU A 6 77.71 -0.33 -0.61
C LEU A 6 76.25 -0.50 -1.00
N LEU A 7 76.09 -1.04 -2.20
CA LEU A 7 74.85 -1.57 -2.76
C LEU A 7 74.49 -2.84 -1.97
N SER A 8 73.28 -2.90 -1.39
CA SER A 8 72.65 -4.15 -0.96
C SER A 8 71.26 -4.23 -1.58
N VAL A 9 71.10 -5.29 -2.37
CA VAL A 9 69.88 -5.73 -3.07
C VAL A 9 68.89 -6.29 -2.04
N LEU A 10 67.59 -6.14 -2.26
CA LEU A 10 66.57 -7.22 -2.30
C LEU A 10 65.18 -6.82 -1.78
N LEU A 11 64.22 -7.09 -2.68
CA LEU A 11 62.87 -7.63 -2.46
C LEU A 11 61.73 -6.69 -2.02
N LEU A 12 60.71 -6.76 -2.87
CA LEU A 12 59.44 -6.06 -2.86
C LEU A 12 58.57 -6.43 -1.63
N PRO A 13 57.67 -5.52 -1.21
CA PRO A 13 56.99 -5.60 0.08
C PRO A 13 55.90 -6.68 0.08
N GLY A 14 56.05 -7.64 0.99
CA GLY A 14 54.96 -8.50 1.46
C GLY A 14 54.75 -8.26 2.95
N CYS A 15 54.02 -7.19 3.31
CA CYS A 15 53.51 -6.99 4.66
C CYS A 15 52.06 -6.50 4.57
N ASN A 16 51.16 -7.48 4.64
CA ASN A 16 50.05 -7.53 5.60
C ASN A 16 49.73 -6.22 6.34
N ASN A 17 48.82 -5.42 5.80
CA ASN A 17 48.20 -4.31 6.52
C ASN A 17 46.84 -4.76 7.08
N GLN A 18 46.81 -5.02 8.39
CA GLN A 18 45.64 -4.69 9.19
C GLN A 18 45.54 -3.17 9.23
N ASP A 19 44.57 -2.60 8.52
CA ASP A 19 44.10 -1.25 8.81
C ASP A 19 42.61 -1.14 8.52
N ALA A 20 41.90 -0.79 9.58
CA ALA A 20 40.64 -0.08 9.60
C ALA A 20 39.53 -0.62 8.68
N VAL A 21 38.59 -1.34 9.31
CA VAL A 21 37.16 -1.25 8.97
C VAL A 21 36.78 0.21 8.77
N ALA A 22 36.82 0.64 7.50
CA ALA A 22 36.23 1.88 7.07
C ALA A 22 34.74 1.79 7.37
N GLN A 23 34.27 2.81 8.08
CA GLN A 23 32.87 3.04 8.40
C GLN A 23 32.10 3.07 7.08
N ASP A 24 31.42 1.98 6.75
CA ASP A 24 30.39 1.99 5.71
C ASP A 24 29.20 2.77 6.30
N ALA A 25 29.29 4.09 6.14
CA ALA A 25 28.22 5.00 6.42
C ALA A 25 27.00 4.52 5.64
N LYS A 26 25.97 4.09 6.37
CA LYS A 26 24.55 4.05 5.98
C LYS A 26 24.33 4.57 4.57
N ALA A 27 24.42 3.70 3.57
CA ALA A 27 23.64 3.89 2.37
C ALA A 27 22.19 3.72 2.82
N ALA A 28 21.54 4.82 3.18
CA ALA A 28 20.09 4.85 3.28
C ALA A 28 19.57 4.29 1.94
N PRO A 29 18.73 3.25 1.97
CA PRO A 29 18.20 2.73 0.71
C PRO A 29 17.56 3.89 -0.05
N PRO A 30 17.76 4.00 -1.37
CA PRO A 30 17.10 5.04 -2.15
C PRO A 30 15.59 4.94 -1.85
N LEU A 31 14.97 6.09 -1.54
CA LEU A 31 13.54 6.25 -1.19
C LEU A 31 12.56 5.79 -2.28
N ASN A 32 13.04 5.09 -3.31
CA ASN A 32 12.29 4.74 -4.51
C ASN A 32 12.20 3.23 -4.77
N VAL A 33 12.53 2.38 -3.80
CA VAL A 33 12.23 0.94 -3.89
C VAL A 33 10.92 0.63 -3.17
N MET A 34 9.88 1.40 -3.46
CA MET A 34 8.52 0.91 -3.28
C MET A 34 8.25 0.09 -4.53
N SER A 35 8.29 -1.24 -4.40
CA SER A 35 7.91 -2.15 -5.49
C SER A 35 6.45 -1.88 -5.84
N ALA A 36 6.22 -0.95 -6.76
CA ALA A 36 4.91 -0.53 -7.24
C ALA A 36 4.36 -1.52 -8.26
N THR A 37 4.44 -2.82 -7.94
CA THR A 37 3.59 -3.80 -8.60
C THR A 37 2.34 -3.87 -7.74
N PRO A 38 1.20 -3.36 -8.21
CA PRO A 38 -0.07 -3.56 -7.52
C PRO A 38 -0.22 -5.06 -7.21
N GLY A 39 -0.74 -5.38 -6.02
CA GLY A 39 -1.07 -6.77 -5.70
C GLY A 39 -2.03 -7.34 -6.74
N ASP A 40 -2.00 -8.65 -6.98
CA ASP A 40 -2.94 -9.28 -7.90
C ASP A 40 -4.36 -9.25 -7.33
N TRP A 41 -5.22 -8.41 -7.90
CA TRP A 41 -6.61 -8.22 -7.47
C TRP A 41 -7.61 -9.20 -8.10
N SER A 42 -7.16 -10.13 -8.94
CA SER A 42 -8.04 -11.07 -9.66
C SER A 42 -8.93 -11.92 -8.73
N GLY A 43 -8.46 -12.20 -7.51
CA GLY A 43 -9.20 -12.96 -6.50
C GLY A 43 -10.41 -12.25 -5.89
N LEU A 44 -10.58 -10.94 -6.12
CA LEU A 44 -11.70 -10.17 -5.56
C LEU A 44 -13.06 -10.61 -6.07
N GLN A 45 -13.14 -11.15 -7.29
CA GLN A 45 -14.41 -11.60 -7.88
C GLN A 45 -15.04 -12.74 -7.08
N LEU A 46 -14.22 -13.58 -6.46
CA LEU A 46 -14.70 -14.68 -5.62
C LEU A 46 -15.33 -14.18 -4.32
N MET A 47 -15.12 -12.92 -3.93
CA MET A 47 -15.67 -12.32 -2.71
C MET A 47 -17.08 -11.76 -2.89
N ALA A 48 -17.55 -11.62 -4.13
CA ALA A 48 -18.90 -11.17 -4.42
C ALA A 48 -19.96 -12.09 -3.78
N GLY A 49 -21.05 -11.50 -3.29
CA GLY A 49 -22.14 -12.17 -2.59
C GLY A 49 -21.89 -12.45 -1.11
N ARG A 50 -20.70 -12.13 -0.58
CA ARG A 50 -20.34 -12.33 0.84
C ARG A 50 -20.15 -11.00 1.56
N GLU A 51 -20.43 -10.97 2.86
CA GLU A 51 -20.17 -9.77 3.65
C GLU A 51 -18.65 -9.48 3.72
N PRO A 52 -18.21 -8.21 3.79
CA PRO A 52 -16.80 -7.86 3.92
C PRO A 52 -16.10 -8.48 5.15
N ALA A 53 -16.85 -8.72 6.23
CA ALA A 53 -16.35 -9.40 7.42
C ALA A 53 -16.13 -10.90 7.18
N GLU A 54 -17.02 -11.56 6.44
CA GLU A 54 -16.96 -13.00 6.13
C GLU A 54 -15.93 -13.32 5.05
N SER A 55 -15.89 -12.52 3.98
CA SER A 55 -14.97 -12.69 2.85
C SER A 55 -13.52 -12.34 3.21
N GLY A 56 -13.31 -11.64 4.33
CA GLY A 56 -12.01 -11.08 4.68
C GLY A 56 -11.62 -9.87 3.82
N LEU A 57 -12.54 -9.25 3.09
CA LEU A 57 -12.26 -8.12 2.19
C LEU A 57 -11.43 -7.01 2.85
N MET A 58 -11.67 -6.75 4.14
CA MET A 58 -11.05 -5.64 4.88
C MET A 58 -9.78 -6.04 5.64
N VAL A 59 -9.42 -7.32 5.69
CA VAL A 59 -8.36 -7.84 6.58
C VAL A 59 -7.43 -8.87 5.92
N ASN A 60 -7.90 -9.62 4.94
CA ASN A 60 -7.17 -10.68 4.24
C ASN A 60 -7.57 -10.72 2.76
N SER A 61 -7.41 -9.60 2.06
CA SER A 61 -7.69 -9.50 0.63
C SER A 61 -6.55 -8.78 -0.09
N PRO A 62 -6.47 -8.92 -1.42
CA PRO A 62 -5.45 -8.23 -2.22
C PRO A 62 -5.44 -6.70 -2.09
N ILE A 63 -6.55 -6.08 -1.70
CA ILE A 63 -6.67 -4.62 -1.58
C ILE A 63 -6.22 -4.08 -0.22
N VAL A 64 -5.97 -4.93 0.79
CA VAL A 64 -5.78 -4.45 2.17
C VAL A 64 -4.58 -3.53 2.31
N THR A 65 -3.46 -3.85 1.65
CA THR A 65 -2.26 -3.03 1.68
C THR A 65 -2.53 -1.65 1.10
N ASP A 66 -3.10 -1.60 -0.10
CA ASP A 66 -3.42 -0.35 -0.80
C ASP A 66 -4.50 0.45 -0.07
N LEU A 67 -5.50 -0.22 0.50
CA LEU A 67 -6.59 0.39 1.24
C LEU A 67 -6.07 1.05 2.51
N ASN A 68 -5.19 0.37 3.25
CA ASN A 68 -4.56 0.92 4.45
C ASN A 68 -3.64 2.10 4.11
N ALA A 69 -2.87 2.01 3.03
CA ALA A 69 -2.02 3.11 2.57
C ALA A 69 -2.87 4.34 2.18
N MET A 70 -3.98 4.12 1.47
CA MET A 70 -4.92 5.17 1.05
C MET A 70 -5.62 5.85 2.23
N LEU A 71 -6.08 5.08 3.22
CA LEU A 71 -6.82 5.59 4.38
C LEU A 71 -5.91 6.18 5.46
N GLY A 72 -4.66 5.71 5.54
CA GLY A 72 -3.68 6.10 6.55
C GLY A 72 -4.22 5.93 7.97
N PRO A 73 -4.13 6.96 8.84
CA PRO A 73 -4.62 6.90 10.22
C PRO A 73 -6.12 6.53 10.37
N SER A 74 -6.93 6.71 9.32
CA SER A 74 -8.37 6.41 9.34
C SER A 74 -8.70 4.95 9.05
N ALA A 75 -7.72 4.10 8.72
CA ALA A 75 -7.94 2.69 8.38
C ALA A 75 -8.62 1.88 9.50
N GLY A 76 -8.31 2.18 10.76
CA GLY A 76 -8.92 1.51 11.92
C GLY A 76 -10.41 1.79 12.04
N ASP A 77 -10.81 3.06 11.96
CA ASP A 77 -12.21 3.46 12.09
C ASP A 77 -13.03 3.08 10.86
N TYR A 78 -12.41 3.13 9.67
CA TYR A 78 -13.04 2.67 8.44
C TYR A 78 -13.40 1.18 8.49
N ARG A 79 -12.48 0.32 8.99
CA ARG A 79 -12.77 -1.10 9.18
C ARG A 79 -13.93 -1.33 10.14
N LYS A 80 -14.03 -0.55 11.23
CA LYS A 80 -15.18 -0.63 12.15
C LYS A 80 -16.48 -0.23 11.46
N ALA A 81 -16.47 0.84 10.67
CA ALA A 81 -17.64 1.31 9.93
C ALA A 81 -18.12 0.25 8.92
N MET A 82 -17.20 -0.46 8.29
CA MET A 82 -17.50 -1.51 7.30
C MET A 82 -17.71 -2.90 7.91
N ALA A 83 -17.62 -3.06 9.23
CA ALA A 83 -17.75 -4.36 9.89
C ALA A 83 -19.15 -4.99 9.75
N ARG A 84 -20.16 -4.15 9.49
CA ARG A 84 -21.55 -4.55 9.21
C ARG A 84 -21.98 -4.04 7.83
N ALA A 85 -21.06 -4.06 6.88
CA ALA A 85 -21.39 -3.76 5.50
C ALA A 85 -22.23 -4.90 4.91
N GLU A 86 -23.13 -4.54 4.01
CA GLU A 86 -23.93 -5.46 3.22
C GLU A 86 -23.03 -6.38 2.37
N PRO A 87 -23.55 -7.51 1.88
CA PRO A 87 -22.83 -8.38 0.97
C PRO A 87 -22.25 -7.61 -0.23
N LEU A 88 -21.00 -7.92 -0.56
CA LEU A 88 -20.29 -7.31 -1.67
C LEU A 88 -21.05 -7.59 -2.98
N ARG A 89 -21.44 -6.56 -3.70
CA ARG A 89 -22.22 -6.69 -4.94
C ARG A 89 -21.40 -6.24 -6.14
N ARG A 90 -21.74 -6.78 -7.32
CA ARG A 90 -21.16 -6.33 -8.59
C ARG A 90 -22.15 -5.40 -9.29
N GLU A 91 -21.67 -4.22 -9.67
CA GLU A 91 -22.41 -3.23 -10.44
C GLU A 91 -21.56 -2.79 -11.63
N GLY A 92 -21.82 -3.37 -12.80
CA GLY A 92 -20.96 -3.18 -13.98
C GLY A 92 -19.52 -3.59 -13.67
N PRO A 93 -18.51 -2.72 -13.88
CA PRO A 93 -17.12 -3.02 -13.60
C PRO A 93 -16.76 -2.89 -12.10
N LEU A 94 -17.69 -2.48 -11.23
CA LEU A 94 -17.41 -2.16 -9.83
C LEU A 94 -17.86 -3.26 -8.87
N LEU A 95 -17.04 -3.51 -7.86
CA LEU A 95 -17.40 -4.26 -6.65
C LEU A 95 -17.75 -3.20 -5.62
N VAL A 96 -18.92 -3.33 -5.02
CA VAL A 96 -19.52 -2.30 -4.17
C VAL A 96 -19.81 -2.90 -2.81
N ALA A 97 -19.23 -2.32 -1.77
CA ALA A 97 -19.60 -2.60 -0.40
C ALA A 97 -20.17 -1.33 0.24
N LEU A 98 -21.33 -1.47 0.89
CA LEU A 98 -22.03 -0.38 1.55
C LEU A 98 -22.27 -0.73 3.02
N SER A 99 -22.08 0.23 3.91
CA SER A 99 -22.62 0.17 5.27
C SER A 99 -23.47 1.42 5.51
N PRO A 100 -24.75 1.43 5.09
CA PRO A 100 -25.61 2.60 5.22
C PRO A 100 -25.78 3.07 6.66
N ALA A 101 -25.96 2.12 7.59
CA ALA A 101 -26.12 2.39 9.02
C ALA A 101 -24.91 3.11 9.64
N SER A 102 -23.69 2.78 9.17
CA SER A 102 -22.45 3.41 9.66
C SER A 102 -22.00 4.58 8.78
N GLY A 103 -22.69 4.83 7.66
CA GLY A 103 -22.30 5.83 6.68
C GLY A 103 -20.93 5.56 6.08
N ALA A 104 -20.71 4.39 5.48
CA ALA A 104 -19.46 4.05 4.80
C ALA A 104 -19.69 3.31 3.48
N TYR A 105 -18.75 3.44 2.55
CA TYR A 105 -18.77 2.72 1.27
C TYR A 105 -17.35 2.39 0.80
N LEU A 106 -17.24 1.35 -0.03
CA LEU A 106 -16.06 0.96 -0.79
C LEU A 106 -16.47 0.60 -2.22
N LEU A 107 -15.79 1.19 -3.21
CA LEU A 107 -15.94 0.89 -4.63
C LEU A 107 -14.60 0.42 -5.16
N ILE A 108 -14.59 -0.70 -5.88
CA ILE A 108 -13.37 -1.30 -6.42
C ILE A 108 -13.60 -1.65 -7.90
N ASP A 109 -12.74 -1.11 -8.76
CA ASP A 109 -12.51 -1.63 -10.10
C ASP A 109 -11.25 -2.51 -10.04
N ASP A 110 -11.48 -3.82 -10.07
CA ASP A 110 -10.45 -4.85 -9.98
C ASP A 110 -9.56 -4.92 -11.23
N HIS A 111 -10.05 -4.46 -12.37
CA HIS A 111 -9.28 -4.45 -13.62
C HIS A 111 -8.33 -3.26 -13.69
N GLN A 112 -8.75 -2.10 -13.20
CA GLN A 112 -7.95 -0.87 -13.23
C GLN A 112 -7.08 -0.67 -11.98
N HIS A 113 -7.13 -1.58 -11.02
CA HIS A 113 -6.54 -1.39 -9.69
C HIS A 113 -6.97 -0.05 -9.07
N ALA A 114 -8.24 0.27 -9.25
CA ALA A 114 -8.81 1.54 -8.84
C ALA A 114 -9.82 1.33 -7.71
N MET A 115 -9.79 2.19 -6.70
CA MET A 115 -10.77 2.12 -5.62
C MET A 115 -11.07 3.48 -4.99
N LYS A 116 -12.32 3.62 -4.56
CA LYS A 116 -12.84 4.80 -3.87
C LYS A 116 -13.49 4.35 -2.58
N ALA A 117 -13.03 4.90 -1.46
CA ALA A 117 -13.58 4.64 -0.14
C ALA A 117 -14.14 5.94 0.42
N GLY A 118 -15.21 5.85 1.20
CA GLY A 118 -15.68 6.99 1.97
C GLY A 118 -16.36 6.59 3.25
N MET A 119 -16.28 7.45 4.25
CA MET A 119 -17.04 7.30 5.48
C MET A 119 -17.41 8.65 6.08
N ARG A 120 -18.50 8.67 6.86
CA ARG A 120 -18.86 9.82 7.68
C ARG A 120 -17.94 9.93 8.89
N GLN A 121 -17.29 11.08 9.03
CA GLN A 121 -16.51 11.47 10.21
C GLN A 121 -17.02 12.82 10.69
N ASN A 122 -17.42 12.91 11.97
CA ASN A 122 -17.93 14.15 12.57
C ASN A 122 -19.06 14.80 11.75
N GLY A 123 -20.00 13.99 11.26
CA GLY A 123 -21.13 14.45 10.45
C GLY A 123 -20.80 14.87 9.02
N ARG A 124 -19.55 14.70 8.56
CA ARG A 124 -19.13 15.06 7.20
C ARG A 124 -18.58 13.84 6.46
N TRP A 125 -18.83 13.79 5.16
CA TRP A 125 -18.20 12.78 4.30
C TRP A 125 -16.72 13.09 4.11
N ARG A 126 -15.89 12.09 4.38
CA ARG A 126 -14.51 12.05 3.93
C ARG A 126 -14.37 10.91 2.95
N SER A 127 -13.70 11.19 1.83
CA SER A 127 -13.47 10.22 0.77
C SER A 127 -11.99 10.16 0.43
N TRP A 128 -11.56 8.97 0.02
CA TRP A 128 -10.22 8.68 -0.44
C TRP A 128 -10.32 7.89 -1.74
N GLN A 129 -9.36 8.07 -2.63
CA GLN A 129 -9.34 7.36 -3.90
C GLN A 129 -7.91 7.11 -4.37
N THR A 130 -7.73 6.02 -5.11
CA THR A 130 -6.48 5.83 -5.87
C THR A 130 -6.47 6.73 -7.11
N PRO A 131 -5.29 7.03 -7.69
CA PRO A 131 -5.19 7.89 -8.88
C PRO A 131 -6.02 7.43 -10.08
N ALA A 132 -6.19 6.11 -10.25
CA ALA A 132 -6.94 5.52 -11.36
C ALA A 132 -8.47 5.52 -11.17
N SER A 133 -9.00 6.11 -10.08
CA SER A 133 -10.42 6.05 -9.72
C SER A 133 -11.32 7.06 -10.44
N ASP A 134 -11.25 7.09 -11.78
CA ASP A 134 -12.04 7.98 -12.64
C ASP A 134 -13.40 7.36 -13.05
N PHE A 135 -14.04 6.67 -12.10
CA PHE A 135 -15.37 6.11 -12.28
C PHE A 135 -16.41 6.87 -11.46
N ALA A 136 -17.61 6.97 -12.03
CA ALA A 136 -18.78 7.52 -11.36
C ALA A 136 -19.26 6.56 -10.26
N PRO A 137 -19.60 7.06 -9.05
CA PRO A 137 -20.25 6.24 -8.03
C PRO A 137 -21.60 5.72 -8.53
N PRO A 138 -21.99 4.46 -8.22
CA PRO A 138 -23.34 3.98 -8.51
C PRO A 138 -24.45 4.74 -7.76
N PRO A 139 -25.72 4.67 -8.22
CA PRO A 139 -26.83 5.45 -7.67
C PRO A 139 -27.00 5.33 -6.15
N ASP A 140 -26.85 4.14 -5.57
CA ASP A 140 -27.05 3.94 -4.14
C ASP A 140 -25.95 4.61 -3.30
N VAL A 141 -24.72 4.68 -3.82
CA VAL A 141 -23.63 5.43 -3.18
C VAL A 141 -23.90 6.92 -3.26
N GLN A 142 -24.44 7.39 -4.39
CA GLN A 142 -24.85 8.80 -4.52
C GLN A 142 -25.98 9.13 -3.53
N ALA A 143 -26.98 8.25 -3.40
CA ALA A 143 -28.07 8.41 -2.44
C ALA A 143 -27.55 8.42 -0.99
N LEU A 144 -26.65 7.49 -0.65
CA LEU A 144 -26.02 7.42 0.67
C LEU A 144 -25.23 8.71 0.99
N THR A 145 -24.52 9.26 0.01
CA THR A 145 -23.66 10.43 0.21
C THR A 145 -24.38 11.77 0.13
N ALA A 146 -25.60 11.79 -0.41
CA ALA A 146 -26.47 12.96 -0.45
C ALA A 146 -27.31 13.13 0.83
N ALA A 147 -27.55 12.06 1.57
CA ALA A 147 -28.16 12.08 2.91
C ALA A 147 -27.25 12.76 3.94
#